data_AF-A0A660MUX1-F1
#
_entry.id   AF-A0A660MUX1-F1
#
_cell.length_a   1.000
_cell.length_b   1.000
_cell.length_c   1.000
_cell.angle_alpha   90.00
_cell.angle_beta   90.00
_cell.angle_gamma   90.00
#
_symmetry.space_group_name_H-M   'P 1'
#
loop_
_entity.id
_entity.type
_entity.pdbx_description
1 polymer ?
#
loop_
_entity_poly.entity_id
_entity_poly.type
_entity_poly.pdbx_seq_one_letter_code
_entity_poly.pdbx_strand_id
1 'polypeptide(L)'
;MKRTLKQEFILSELKDLIREYEDRHQEKIRLILDGKSDFGLGKCLEIETKTIVHGDAQVKEIAMASILAKVSRDQYLEELSHRYPAYGLEKHKGYGTKGHYSKIQTFGTTEEHRKLFLKKLFPKWTIQALDFSTYSFKI
;
A
#
# COMPACT_ATOMS: atom_id res chain seq x y z
N MET A 1 -6.93 -23.97 10.62
CA MET A 1 -6.38 -23.60 9.29
C MET A 1 -6.52 -22.08 9.10
N LYS A 2 -5.54 -21.29 9.55
CA LYS A 2 -5.51 -19.83 9.37
C LYS A 2 -4.21 -19.50 8.65
N ARG A 3 -4.25 -19.45 7.31
CA ARG A 3 -3.15 -18.89 6.51
C ARG A 3 -3.25 -17.37 6.65
N THR A 4 -2.70 -16.83 7.72
CA THR A 4 -2.31 -15.42 7.77
C THR A 4 -1.04 -15.32 6.92
N LEU A 5 -1.20 -15.29 5.60
CA LEU A 5 -0.12 -14.89 4.70
C LEU A 5 0.04 -13.39 4.90
N LYS A 6 0.76 -12.98 5.95
CA LYS A 6 1.59 -11.79 5.83
C LYS A 6 2.64 -12.19 4.79
N GLN A 7 2.31 -11.97 3.53
CA GLN A 7 3.27 -12.13 2.45
C GLN A 7 4.25 -10.98 2.67
N GLU A 8 5.30 -11.25 3.43
CA GLU A 8 6.48 -10.40 3.42
C GLU A 8 6.96 -10.43 1.98
N PHE A 9 6.63 -9.37 1.24
CA PHE A 9 7.05 -9.24 -0.14
C PHE A 9 8.51 -8.86 -0.11
N ILE A 10 9.39 -9.84 -0.21
CA ILE A 10 10.82 -9.62 -0.14
C ILE A 10 11.28 -9.14 -1.52
N LEU A 11 11.81 -7.92 -1.61
CA LEU A 11 12.28 -7.34 -2.88
C LEU A 11 13.32 -8.22 -3.58
N SER A 12 14.07 -9.03 -2.84
CA SER A 12 15.01 -10.00 -3.40
C SER A 12 14.32 -11.10 -4.19
N GLU A 13 13.20 -11.64 -3.69
CA GLU A 13 12.45 -12.70 -4.39
C GLU A 13 11.88 -12.18 -5.71
N LEU A 14 11.34 -10.96 -5.71
CA LEU A 14 10.86 -10.33 -6.94
C LEU A 14 11.99 -10.11 -7.94
N LYS A 15 13.16 -9.68 -7.48
CA LYS A 15 14.34 -9.46 -8.32
C LYS A 15 14.80 -10.76 -8.99
N ASP A 16 14.84 -11.85 -8.24
CA ASP A 16 15.23 -13.16 -8.77
C ASP A 16 14.19 -13.66 -9.80
N LEU A 17 12.90 -13.48 -9.54
CA LEU A 17 11.84 -13.83 -10.48
C LEU A 17 11.88 -13.01 -11.76
N ILE A 18 12.18 -11.70 -11.67
CA ILE A 18 12.39 -10.85 -12.85
C ILE A 18 13.56 -11.39 -13.68
N ARG A 19 14.70 -11.67 -13.04
CA ARG A 19 15.88 -12.21 -13.74
C ARG A 19 15.60 -13.54 -14.42
N GLU A 20 14.91 -14.45 -13.73
CA GLU A 20 14.52 -15.75 -14.30
C GLU A 20 13.61 -15.57 -15.52
N TYR A 21 12.65 -14.64 -15.45
CA TYR A 21 11.77 -14.35 -16.58
C TYR A 21 12.55 -13.76 -17.76
N GLU A 22 13.42 -12.77 -17.51
CA GLU A 22 14.24 -12.15 -18.56
C GLU A 22 15.15 -13.17 -19.24
N ASP A 23 15.77 -14.08 -18.48
CA ASP A 23 16.62 -15.14 -19.01
C ASP A 23 15.81 -16.16 -19.83
N ARG A 24 14.65 -16.61 -19.32
CA ARG A 24 13.78 -17.55 -20.04
C ARG A 24 13.27 -16.98 -21.36
N HIS A 25 12.90 -15.70 -21.37
CA HIS A 25 12.25 -15.07 -22.52
C HIS A 25 13.23 -14.29 -23.41
N GLN A 26 14.49 -14.15 -22.99
CA GLN A 26 15.52 -13.35 -23.68
C GLN A 26 15.07 -11.92 -23.96
N GLU A 27 14.23 -11.36 -23.07
CA GLU A 27 13.64 -10.04 -23.19
C GLU A 27 13.77 -9.27 -21.87
N LYS A 28 14.13 -8.00 -21.95
CA LYS A 28 14.23 -7.12 -20.79
C LYS A 28 12.87 -6.59 -20.37
N ILE A 29 12.56 -6.68 -19.09
CA ILE A 29 11.37 -6.09 -18.51
C ILE A 29 11.70 -4.65 -18.12
N ARG A 30 10.70 -3.76 -18.24
CA ARG A 30 10.75 -2.41 -17.69
C ARG A 30 9.66 -2.22 -16.64
N LEU A 31 9.96 -1.47 -15.61
CA LEU A 31 8.99 -1.05 -14.60
C LEU A 31 8.44 0.34 -14.96
N ILE A 32 7.12 0.45 -15.03
CA ILE A 32 6.42 1.72 -15.26
C ILE A 32 5.52 2.03 -14.06
N LEU A 33 5.68 3.24 -13.50
CA LEU A 33 5.01 3.65 -12.27
C LEU A 33 4.23 4.95 -12.47
N ASP A 34 3.03 5.03 -11.92
CA ASP A 34 2.31 6.29 -11.81
C ASP A 34 2.95 7.18 -10.74
N GLY A 35 3.08 8.47 -11.05
CA GLY A 35 3.56 9.50 -10.13
C GLY A 35 4.95 10.02 -10.46
N LYS A 36 5.60 10.61 -9.46
CA LYS A 36 6.85 11.37 -9.61
C LYS A 36 8.11 10.64 -9.13
N SER A 37 7.94 9.57 -8.36
CA SER A 37 9.04 8.88 -7.68
C SER A 37 8.87 7.38 -7.82
N ASP A 38 9.98 6.68 -8.03
CA ASP A 38 10.06 5.23 -8.00
C ASP A 38 10.39 4.69 -6.60
N PHE A 39 10.59 5.58 -5.62
CA PHE A 39 11.00 5.25 -4.26
C PHE A 39 12.27 4.39 -4.18
N GLY A 40 13.14 4.46 -5.20
CA GLY A 40 14.36 3.65 -5.31
C GLY A 40 14.14 2.21 -5.79
N LEU A 41 12.92 1.83 -6.18
CA LEU A 41 12.59 0.47 -6.62
C LEU A 41 13.41 0.03 -7.83
N GLY A 42 13.63 0.92 -8.82
CA GLY A 42 14.40 0.58 -10.01
C GLY A 42 15.83 0.17 -9.68
N LYS A 43 16.44 0.87 -8.72
CA LYS A 43 17.77 0.53 -8.21
C LYS A 43 17.77 -0.80 -7.44
N CYS A 44 16.82 -0.99 -6.53
CA CYS A 44 16.74 -2.21 -5.72
C CYS A 44 16.54 -3.47 -6.58
N LEU A 45 15.67 -3.36 -7.59
CA LEU A 45 15.31 -4.45 -8.49
C LEU A 45 16.25 -4.59 -9.70
N GLU A 46 17.19 -3.65 -9.90
CA GLU A 46 18.08 -3.59 -11.08
C GLU A 46 17.31 -3.62 -12.41
N ILE A 47 16.16 -2.95 -12.46
CA ILE A 47 15.28 -2.91 -13.62
C ILE A 47 15.14 -1.48 -14.15
N GLU A 48 15.12 -1.33 -15.47
CA GLU A 48 14.83 -0.03 -16.08
C GLU A 48 13.47 0.46 -15.58
N THR A 49 13.43 1.65 -15.00
CA THR A 49 12.23 2.19 -14.35
C THR A 49 11.88 3.56 -14.90
N LYS A 50 10.60 3.77 -15.20
CA LYS A 50 10.06 5.05 -15.65
C LYS A 50 8.86 5.46 -14.81
N THR A 51 8.93 6.67 -14.26
CA THR A 51 7.80 7.31 -13.58
C THR A 51 7.05 8.19 -14.56
N ILE A 52 5.72 8.17 -14.49
CA ILE A 52 4.85 8.91 -15.39
C ILE A 52 3.78 9.59 -14.53
N VAL A 53 3.79 10.92 -14.52
CA VAL A 53 2.77 11.69 -13.79
C VAL A 53 1.43 11.56 -14.54
N HIS A 54 0.37 11.15 -13.83
CA HIS A 54 -0.92 10.81 -14.44
C HIS A 54 -0.78 9.66 -15.44
N GLY A 55 0.02 8.67 -15.09
CA GLY A 55 0.32 7.52 -15.94
C GLY A 55 -0.91 6.66 -16.18
N ASP A 56 -1.86 6.63 -15.25
CA ASP A 56 -3.14 5.93 -15.37
C ASP A 56 -4.02 6.45 -16.52
N ALA A 57 -3.94 7.75 -16.82
CA ALA A 57 -4.66 8.36 -17.95
C ALA A 57 -3.92 8.21 -19.30
N GLN A 58 -2.64 7.82 -19.28
CA GLN A 58 -1.76 7.85 -20.46
C GLN A 58 -1.29 6.48 -20.91
N VAL A 59 -1.18 5.51 -19.99
CA VAL A 59 -0.56 4.20 -20.22
C VAL A 59 -1.51 3.11 -19.76
N LYS A 60 -1.83 2.18 -20.68
CA LYS A 60 -2.84 1.14 -20.46
C LYS A 60 -2.46 0.20 -19.33
N GLU A 61 -1.19 -0.16 -19.22
CA GLU A 61 -0.65 -1.03 -18.19
C GLU A 61 -0.78 -0.42 -16.79
N ILE A 62 -0.51 0.89 -16.67
CA ILE A 62 -0.71 1.63 -15.42
C ILE A 62 -2.20 1.71 -15.09
N ALA A 63 -3.06 1.97 -16.08
CA ALA A 63 -4.51 1.98 -15.90
C ALA A 63 -5.03 0.61 -15.40
N MET A 64 -4.56 -0.49 -15.99
CA MET A 64 -4.91 -1.85 -15.57
C MET A 64 -4.46 -2.13 -14.13
N ALA A 65 -3.22 -1.77 -13.78
CA ALA A 65 -2.72 -1.90 -12.41
C ALA A 65 -3.58 -1.10 -11.41
N SER A 66 -3.99 0.13 -11.77
CA SER A 66 -4.86 0.97 -10.96
C SER A 66 -6.24 0.34 -10.73
N ILE A 67 -6.83 -0.30 -11.75
CA ILE A 67 -8.11 -1.02 -11.61
C ILE A 67 -7.97 -2.18 -10.62
N LEU A 68 -6.94 -3.02 -10.79
CA LEU A 68 -6.69 -4.15 -9.88
C LEU A 68 -6.49 -3.68 -8.44
N ALA A 69 -5.69 -2.63 -8.24
CA ALA A 69 -5.47 -2.03 -6.92
C ALA A 69 -6.76 -1.49 -6.30
N LYS A 70 -7.61 -0.81 -7.08
CA LYS A 70 -8.86 -0.23 -6.59
C LYS A 70 -9.87 -1.30 -6.19
N VAL A 71 -10.06 -2.32 -7.03
CA VAL A 71 -11.00 -3.42 -6.76
C VAL A 71 -10.58 -4.19 -5.52
N SER A 72 -9.29 -4.55 -5.42
CA SER A 72 -8.73 -5.23 -4.25
C SER A 72 -8.91 -4.41 -2.97
N ARG A 73 -8.63 -3.10 -3.02
CA ARG A 73 -8.84 -2.19 -1.88
C ARG A 73 -10.31 -2.13 -1.45
N ASP A 74 -11.23 -2.04 -2.41
CA ASP A 74 -12.65 -1.88 -2.11
C ASP A 74 -13.23 -3.14 -1.46
N GLN A 75 -12.85 -4.33 -1.94
CA GLN A 75 -13.20 -5.62 -1.33
C GLN A 75 -12.69 -5.71 0.11
N TYR A 76 -11.43 -5.35 0.33
CA TYR A 76 -10.86 -5.32 1.67
C TYR A 76 -11.59 -4.34 2.61
N LEU A 77 -12.00 -3.17 2.11
CA LEU A 77 -12.77 -2.21 2.90
C LEU A 77 -14.19 -2.70 3.21
N GLU A 78 -14.80 -3.49 2.34
CA GLU A 78 -16.08 -4.16 2.59
C GLU A 78 -15.94 -5.19 3.73
N GLU A 79 -14.90 -6.02 3.69
CA GLU A 79 -14.59 -6.94 4.80
C GLU A 79 -14.36 -6.19 6.11
N LEU A 80 -13.62 -5.08 6.08
CA LEU A 80 -13.42 -4.22 7.24
C LEU A 80 -14.71 -3.58 7.72
N SER A 81 -15.63 -3.22 6.83
CA SER A 81 -16.93 -2.66 7.21
C SER A 81 -17.76 -3.68 8.00
N HIS A 82 -17.70 -4.96 7.64
CA HIS A 82 -18.33 -6.03 8.41
C HIS A 82 -17.66 -6.26 9.77
N ARG A 83 -16.32 -6.12 9.84
CA ARG A 83 -15.56 -6.25 11.10
C ARG A 83 -15.78 -5.06 12.04
N TYR A 84 -15.93 -3.85 11.49
CA TYR A 84 -16.03 -2.59 12.22
C TYR A 84 -17.28 -1.78 11.79
N PRO A 85 -18.50 -2.31 11.98
CA PRO A 85 -19.73 -1.73 11.42
C PRO A 85 -20.04 -0.33 11.95
N ALA A 86 -19.57 0.00 13.15
CA ALA A 86 -19.78 1.31 13.78
C ALA A 86 -19.09 2.48 13.04
N TYR A 87 -18.09 2.19 12.21
CA TYR A 87 -17.23 3.21 11.58
C TYR A 87 -17.73 3.70 10.21
N GLY A 88 -18.69 3.02 9.57
CA GLY A 88 -19.27 3.46 8.29
C GLY A 88 -18.30 3.42 7.10
N LEU A 89 -17.33 2.48 7.12
CA LEU A 89 -16.27 2.34 6.14
C LEU A 89 -16.79 2.14 4.71
N GLU A 90 -17.99 1.56 4.56
CA GLU A 90 -18.66 1.34 3.29
C GLU A 90 -18.94 2.66 2.54
N LYS A 91 -19.20 3.76 3.26
CA LYS A 91 -19.55 5.07 2.70
C LYS A 91 -18.35 5.90 2.28
N HIS A 92 -17.33 5.96 3.13
CA HIS A 92 -16.17 6.84 2.92
C HIS A 92 -14.87 6.09 2.69
N LYS A 93 -14.88 4.75 2.55
CA LYS A 93 -13.73 3.93 2.13
C LYS A 93 -12.45 4.18 2.95
N GLY A 94 -12.62 4.46 4.24
CA GLY A 94 -11.52 4.80 5.15
C GLY A 94 -10.96 6.22 5.04
N TYR A 95 -11.47 7.09 4.16
CA TYR A 95 -11.06 8.50 4.11
C TYR A 95 -11.43 9.23 5.41
N GLY A 96 -10.57 10.18 5.81
CA GLY A 96 -10.72 11.00 7.03
C GLY A 96 -11.80 12.07 6.90
N THR A 97 -13.05 11.65 6.70
CA THR A 97 -14.21 12.55 6.66
C THR A 97 -14.58 12.99 8.07
N LYS A 98 -15.34 14.08 8.19
CA LYS A 98 -15.91 14.51 9.50
C LYS A 98 -16.68 13.38 10.18
N GLY A 99 -17.45 12.61 9.40
CA GLY A 99 -18.19 11.45 9.90
C GLY A 99 -17.26 10.37 10.46
N HIS A 100 -16.19 10.02 9.72
CA HIS A 100 -15.22 9.02 10.18
C HIS A 100 -14.54 9.46 11.48
N TYR A 101 -14.08 10.72 11.56
CA TYR A 101 -13.45 11.23 12.78
C TYR A 101 -14.40 11.24 13.98
N SER A 102 -15.68 11.55 13.78
CA SER A 102 -16.68 11.45 14.85
C SER A 102 -16.80 10.01 15.37
N LYS A 103 -16.82 9.01 14.48
CA LYS A 103 -16.82 7.59 14.87
C LYS A 103 -15.56 7.19 15.64
N ILE A 104 -14.39 7.65 15.21
CA ILE A 104 -13.12 7.41 15.91
C ILE A 104 -13.13 8.01 17.32
N GLN A 105 -13.71 9.20 17.50
CA GLN A 105 -13.84 9.82 18.82
C GLN A 105 -14.79 9.06 19.74
N THR A 106 -15.87 8.48 19.18
CA THR A 106 -16.85 7.69 19.96
C THR A 106 -16.36 6.28 20.30
N PHE A 107 -15.74 5.58 19.35
CA PHE A 107 -15.43 4.15 19.45
C PHE A 107 -13.93 3.85 19.61
N GLY A 108 -13.06 4.88 19.54
CA GLY A 108 -11.61 4.73 19.57
C GLY A 108 -11.00 4.42 18.21
N THR A 109 -9.72 4.04 18.19
CA THR A 109 -9.02 3.60 16.98
C THR A 109 -8.99 2.08 16.89
N THR A 110 -9.08 1.54 15.68
CA THR A 110 -8.81 0.14 15.39
C THR A 110 -7.37 -0.09 14.94
N GLU A 111 -6.94 -1.35 14.80
CA GLU A 111 -5.61 -1.71 14.27
C GLU A 111 -5.37 -1.19 12.84
N GLU A 112 -6.44 -1.01 12.07
CA GLU A 112 -6.39 -0.55 10.68
C GLU A 112 -6.18 0.97 10.56
N HIS A 113 -6.33 1.71 11.67
CA HIS A 113 -6.15 3.14 11.65
C HIS A 113 -4.67 3.53 11.62
N ARG A 114 -4.31 4.32 10.61
CA ARG A 114 -2.96 4.87 10.48
C ARG A 114 -2.76 6.00 11.48
N LYS A 115 -2.24 5.66 12.66
CA LYS A 115 -2.02 6.54 13.81
C LYS A 115 -1.36 7.88 13.47
N LEU A 116 -0.39 7.87 12.54
CA LEU A 116 0.30 9.07 12.04
C LEU A 116 -0.63 10.14 11.46
N PHE A 117 -1.76 9.75 10.89
CA PHE A 117 -2.75 10.67 10.31
C PHE A 117 -3.77 11.18 11.34
N LEU A 118 -3.76 10.66 12.58
CA LEU A 118 -4.70 10.99 13.64
C LEU A 118 -4.14 11.98 14.67
N LYS A 119 -2.97 12.59 14.42
CA LYS A 119 -2.33 13.55 15.33
C LYS A 119 -3.26 14.67 15.80
N LYS A 120 -4.21 15.12 14.96
CA LYS A 120 -5.20 16.14 15.32
C LYS A 120 -6.21 15.66 16.37
N LEU A 121 -6.59 14.38 16.33
CA LEU A 121 -7.51 13.78 17.29
C LEU A 121 -6.79 13.36 18.57
N PHE A 122 -5.54 12.92 18.44
CA PHE A 122 -4.73 12.41 19.56
C PHE A 122 -3.36 13.10 19.62
N PRO A 123 -3.30 14.38 20.02
CA PRO A 123 -2.06 15.16 20.02
C PRO A 123 -1.03 14.69 21.05
N LYS A 124 -1.46 13.95 22.07
CA LYS A 124 -0.60 13.39 23.14
C LYS A 124 -0.08 11.99 22.85
N TRP A 125 -0.31 11.44 21.66
CA TRP A 125 0.34 10.18 21.30
C TRP A 125 1.82 10.48 21.08
N THR A 126 2.61 10.28 22.14
CA THR A 126 4.03 10.04 22.00
C THR A 126 4.15 8.83 21.10
N ILE A 127 4.45 9.06 19.83
CA ILE A 127 5.00 8.02 18.99
C ILE A 127 6.31 7.71 19.70
N GLN A 128 6.31 6.71 20.59
CA GLN A 128 7.56 6.05 20.96
C GLN A 128 8.20 5.79 19.60
N ALA A 129 9.34 6.44 19.37
CA ALA A 129 10.01 6.46 18.08
C ALA A 129 9.87 5.06 17.49
N LEU A 130 9.24 4.94 16.32
CA LEU A 130 9.23 3.68 15.61
C LEU A 130 10.70 3.27 15.56
N ASP A 131 11.03 2.24 16.34
CA ASP A 131 12.40 1.81 16.45
C ASP A 131 12.72 1.10 15.14
N PHE A 132 13.17 1.89 14.17
CA PHE A 132 13.56 1.40 12.87
C PHE A 132 14.76 0.43 12.96
N SER A 133 15.39 0.27 14.13
CA SER A 133 16.38 -0.81 14.35
C SER A 133 15.76 -2.21 14.32
N THR A 134 14.45 -2.33 14.57
CA THR A 134 13.71 -3.59 14.43
C THR A 134 13.25 -3.86 12.99
N TYR A 135 13.30 -2.86 12.11
CA TYR A 135 13.06 -3.02 10.67
C TYR A 135 14.40 -3.18 9.95
N SER A 136 14.82 -4.43 9.72
CA SER A 136 15.96 -4.70 8.86
C SER A 136 15.57 -4.41 7.41
N PHE A 137 15.79 -3.17 6.96
CA PHE A 137 15.92 -2.88 5.54
C PHE A 137 17.26 -3.47 5.09
N LYS A 138 17.24 -4.73 4.64
CA LYS A 138 18.29 -5.24 3.77
C LYS A 138 18.09 -4.58 2.40
N ILE A 139 18.94 -3.60 2.12
CA ILE A 139 19.15 -3.05 0.77
C ILE A 139 19.81 -4.13 -0.08
#